data_AF-A0A949P711-F1
#
_entry.id   AF-A0A949P711-F1
#
_cell.length_a   1.000
_cell.length_b   1.000
_cell.length_c   1.000
_cell.angle_alpha   90.00
_cell.angle_beta   90.00
_cell.angle_gamma   90.00
#
_symmetry.space_group_name_H-M   'P 1'
#
loop_
_entity.id
_entity.type
_entity.pdbx_description
1 polymer ?
#
loop_
_entity_poly.entity_id
_entity_poly.type
_entity_poly.pdbx_seq_one_letter_code
_entity_poly.pdbx_strand_id
1 'polypeptide(L)'
;VFETADATTGVGPIEETLKWGQPSYLTAETRSGSTIRIAPTGAESADEYAMYFICSTSLVDSFESLFGDAFTYERNRALLFRVGSAIAEAELRECVRMALTYHKPSR
;
A
#
# COMPACT_ATOMS: atom_id res chain seq x y z
N VAL A 1 7.91 -1.36 2.49
CA VAL A 1 7.36 -0.08 3.00
C VAL A 1 8.45 0.82 3.55
N PHE A 2 9.21 0.38 4.57
CA PHE A 2 10.30 1.17 5.16
C PHE A 2 11.34 1.66 4.13
N GLU A 3 11.85 0.78 3.26
CA GLU A 3 12.80 1.18 2.20
C GLU A 3 12.25 2.30 1.31
N THR A 4 10.98 2.21 0.90
CA THR A 4 10.32 3.26 0.11
C THR A 4 10.21 4.57 0.90
N ALA A 5 9.89 4.50 2.19
CA ALA A 5 9.77 5.67 3.04
C ALA A 5 11.11 6.40 3.19
N ASP A 6 12.19 5.66 3.44
CA ASP A 6 13.55 6.19 3.58
C ASP A 6 14.03 6.88 2.29
N ALA A 7 13.62 6.35 1.14
CA ALA A 7 13.92 6.93 -0.17
C ALA A 7 13.01 8.11 -0.57
N THR A 8 11.95 8.41 0.19
CA THR A 8 10.93 9.39 -0.21
C THR A 8 10.95 10.64 0.67
N THR A 9 11.35 11.77 0.08
CA THR A 9 11.47 13.04 0.79
C THR A 9 10.16 13.46 1.47
N GLY A 10 10.27 13.68 2.78
CA GLY A 10 9.23 14.19 3.65
C GLY A 10 8.06 13.24 3.91
N VAL A 11 8.28 11.93 3.74
CA VAL A 11 7.45 10.90 4.39
C VAL A 11 7.79 10.83 5.89
N GLY A 12 9.06 10.98 6.25
CA GLY A 12 9.53 10.85 7.63
C GLY A 12 9.52 9.40 8.11
N PRO A 13 9.74 9.15 9.41
CA PRO A 13 9.72 7.80 9.95
C PRO A 13 8.31 7.19 9.85
N ILE A 14 8.28 5.89 9.53
CA ILE A 14 7.04 5.10 9.48
C ILE A 14 6.76 4.51 10.86
N GLU A 15 5.54 4.69 11.34
CA GLU A 15 5.02 3.91 12.45
C GLU A 15 4.46 2.59 11.90
N GLU A 16 4.95 1.47 12.43
CA GLU A 16 4.35 0.14 12.27
C GLU A 16 3.53 -0.20 13.51
N THR A 17 2.26 -0.54 13.30
CA THR A 17 1.31 -0.87 14.36
C THR A 17 0.37 -1.97 13.91
N LEU A 18 -0.43 -2.50 14.83
CA LEU A 18 -1.48 -3.45 14.52
C LEU A 18 -2.83 -2.74 14.47
N LYS A 19 -3.51 -2.82 13.32
CA LYS A 19 -4.94 -2.48 13.21
C LYS A 19 -5.71 -3.77 12.96
N TRP A 20 -6.67 -4.07 13.84
CA TRP A 20 -7.42 -5.35 13.81
C TRP A 20 -6.52 -6.58 13.85
N GLY A 21 -5.41 -6.50 14.59
CA GLY A 21 -4.42 -7.58 14.68
C GLY A 21 -3.53 -7.75 13.43
N GLN A 22 -3.55 -6.80 12.49
CA GLN A 22 -2.84 -6.90 11.22
C GLN A 22 -1.80 -5.79 11.05
N PRO A 23 -0.60 -6.10 10.49
CA PRO A 23 0.44 -5.11 10.23
C PRO A 23 -0.08 -3.93 9.42
N SER A 24 0.14 -2.73 9.96
CA SER A 24 -0.28 -1.46 9.37
C SER A 24 0.82 -0.44 9.49
N TYR A 25 1.04 0.30 8.41
CA TYR A 25 2.11 1.27 8.25
C TYR A 25 1.50 2.64 7.99
N LEU A 26 1.92 3.64 8.76
CA LEU A 26 1.37 4.98 8.67
C LEU A 26 2.45 6.04 8.93
N THR A 27 2.26 7.19 8.31
CA THR A 27 3.10 8.38 8.49
C THR A 27 2.58 9.18 9.69
N ALA A 28 2.68 8.64 10.91
CA ALA A 28 2.02 9.20 12.09
C ALA A 28 2.51 10.63 12.43
N GLU A 29 3.81 10.88 12.27
CA GLU A 29 4.44 12.17 12.57
C GLU A 29 4.14 13.21 11.49
N THR A 30 4.43 12.90 10.23
CA THR A 30 4.32 13.86 9.12
C THR A 30 2.90 13.99 8.57
N ARG A 31 2.06 12.96 8.79
CA ARG A 31 0.72 12.81 8.21
C ARG A 31 0.68 12.99 6.69
N SER A 32 1.79 12.68 6.02
CA SER A 32 1.95 12.86 4.58
C SER A 32 1.17 11.86 3.74
N GLY A 33 0.83 10.70 4.31
CA GLY A 33 0.29 9.56 3.57
C GLY A 33 -0.98 8.96 4.16
N SER A 34 -1.53 8.02 3.39
CA SER A 34 -2.62 7.12 3.76
C SER A 34 -2.05 5.86 4.44
N THR A 35 -2.83 5.23 5.31
CA THR A 35 -2.43 3.96 5.96
C THR A 35 -2.34 2.85 4.91
N ILE A 36 -1.26 2.06 4.96
CA ILE A 36 -1.12 0.79 4.24
C ILE A 36 -1.29 -0.34 5.24
N ARG A 37 -2.12 -1.35 4.95
CA ARG A 37 -2.29 -2.53 5.81
C ARG A 37 -2.04 -3.79 5.00
N ILE A 38 -1.35 -4.78 5.57
CA ILE A 38 -1.10 -6.06 4.91
C ILE A 38 -1.80 -7.17 5.69
N ALA A 39 -2.60 -7.98 5.02
CA ALA A 39 -3.33 -9.08 5.64
C ALA A 39 -3.71 -10.18 4.64
N PRO A 40 -4.01 -11.40 5.12
CA PRO A 40 -4.67 -12.43 4.32
C PRO A 40 -5.98 -11.92 3.71
N THR A 41 -6.35 -12.40 2.51
CA THR A 41 -7.60 -11.99 1.84
C THR A 41 -8.86 -12.48 2.58
N GLY A 42 -8.71 -13.49 3.44
CA GLY A 42 -9.75 -14.05 4.30
C GLY A 42 -9.14 -14.98 5.35
N ALA A 43 -9.95 -15.43 6.31
CA ALA A 43 -9.50 -16.29 7.40
C ALA A 43 -8.95 -17.65 6.90
N GLU A 44 -9.51 -18.16 5.81
CA GLU A 44 -9.13 -19.44 5.20
C GLU A 44 -8.10 -19.29 4.07
N SER A 45 -7.61 -18.06 3.81
CA SER A 45 -6.68 -17.79 2.72
C SER A 45 -5.25 -18.20 3.12
N ALA A 46 -4.87 -19.43 2.77
CA ALA A 46 -3.55 -19.97 3.07
C ALA A 46 -2.42 -19.31 2.24
N ASP A 47 -2.70 -19.04 0.96
CA ASP A 47 -1.68 -18.59 0.00
C ASP A 47 -1.96 -17.19 -0.57
N GLU A 48 -3.01 -16.52 -0.11
CA GLU A 48 -3.44 -15.23 -0.66
C GLU A 48 -3.40 -14.15 0.40
N TYR A 49 -2.79 -13.03 0.03
CA TYR A 49 -2.69 -11.86 0.88
C TYR A 49 -2.87 -10.60 0.04
N ALA A 50 -3.14 -9.50 0.71
CA ALA A 50 -3.42 -8.24 0.07
C ALA A 50 -2.70 -7.10 0.79
N MET A 51 -2.30 -6.12 -0.01
CA MET A 51 -1.98 -4.79 0.48
C MET A 51 -3.23 -3.93 0.35
N TYR A 52 -3.81 -3.58 1.50
CA TYR A 52 -5.00 -2.78 1.63
C TYR A 52 -4.68 -1.29 1.76
N PHE A 53 -5.50 -0.49 1.09
CA PHE A 53 -5.50 0.97 1.12
C PHE A 53 -6.85 1.48 1.63
N ILE A 54 -6.90 2.74 2.06
CA ILE A 54 -8.14 3.35 2.53
C ILE A 54 -9.10 3.55 1.34
N CYS A 55 -10.29 2.93 1.39
CA CYS A 55 -11.24 2.90 0.27
C CYS A 55 -11.83 4.27 -0.13
N SER A 56 -11.68 5.31 0.70
CA SER A 56 -12.11 6.68 0.37
C SER A 56 -11.05 7.48 -0.40
N THR A 57 -9.90 6.87 -0.69
CA THR A 57 -8.83 7.47 -1.50
C THR A 57 -8.95 7.04 -2.96
N SER A 58 -8.34 7.80 -3.87
CA SER A 58 -8.24 7.44 -5.29
C SER A 58 -7.01 6.58 -5.61
N LEU A 59 -6.35 6.01 -4.58
CA LEU A 59 -5.05 5.34 -4.73
C LEU A 59 -5.14 4.14 -5.68
N VAL A 60 -6.07 3.23 -5.42
CA VAL A 60 -6.17 1.98 -6.19
C VAL A 60 -6.58 2.25 -7.64
N ASP A 61 -7.51 3.18 -7.87
CA ASP A 61 -7.89 3.62 -9.22
C ASP A 61 -6.68 4.23 -9.97
N SER A 62 -5.83 4.98 -9.26
CA SER A 62 -4.60 5.56 -9.84
C SER A 62 -3.57 4.48 -10.16
N PHE A 63 -3.44 3.45 -9.32
CA PHE A 63 -2.54 2.32 -9.56
C PHE A 63 -2.97 1.51 -10.77
N GLU A 64 -4.26 1.23 -10.91
CA GLU A 64 -4.83 0.53 -12.06
C GLU A 64 -4.62 1.34 -13.35
N SER A 65 -4.83 2.66 -13.29
CA SER A 65 -4.61 3.55 -14.44
C SER A 65 -3.14 3.62 -14.87
N LEU A 66 -2.19 3.53 -13.94
CA LEU A 66 -0.74 3.64 -14.21
C LEU A 66 -0.12 2.31 -14.61
N PHE A 67 -0.54 1.21 -13.98
CA PHE A 67 0.14 -0.08 -14.07
C PHE A 67 -0.67 -1.16 -14.78
N GLY A 68 -1.94 -0.91 -15.10
CA GLY A 68 -2.81 -1.84 -15.82
C GLY A 68 -2.74 -3.23 -15.20
N ASP A 69 -2.36 -4.20 -16.01
CA ASP A 69 -2.40 -5.63 -15.69
C ASP A 69 -1.25 -6.08 -14.75
N ALA A 70 -0.41 -5.17 -14.25
CA ALA A 70 0.72 -5.52 -13.38
C ALA A 70 0.28 -6.11 -12.03
N PHE A 71 -0.94 -5.81 -11.59
CA PHE A 71 -1.51 -6.33 -10.35
C PHE A 71 -2.93 -6.85 -10.57
N THR A 72 -3.40 -7.65 -9.62
CA THR A 72 -4.84 -7.91 -9.45
C THR A 72 -5.38 -6.94 -8.41
N TYR A 73 -6.49 -6.27 -8.73
CA TYR A 73 -7.08 -5.23 -7.88
C TYR A 73 -8.39 -5.74 -7.24
N GLU A 74 -8.58 -5.45 -5.96
CA GLU A 74 -9.87 -5.63 -5.30
C GLU A 74 -10.58 -4.28 -5.20
N ARG A 75 -11.45 -4.00 -6.19
CA ARG A 75 -12.19 -2.74 -6.30
C ARG A 75 -11.24 -1.54 -6.07
N ASN A 76 -11.62 -0.62 -5.20
CA ASN A 76 -10.84 0.56 -4.85
C ASN A 76 -10.06 0.39 -3.51
N ARG A 77 -9.81 -0.85 -3.05
CA ARG A 77 -9.31 -1.09 -1.69
C ARG A 77 -8.04 -1.92 -1.57
N ALA A 78 -7.64 -2.70 -2.57
CA ALA A 78 -6.45 -3.54 -2.41
C ALA A 78 -5.72 -3.91 -3.71
N LEU A 79 -4.44 -4.21 -3.55
CA LEU A 79 -3.65 -5.02 -4.47
C LEU A 79 -3.59 -6.45 -3.92
N LEU A 80 -3.90 -7.46 -4.74
CA LEU A 80 -3.92 -8.87 -4.37
C LEU A 80 -2.63 -9.57 -4.80
N PHE A 81 -2.15 -10.46 -3.94
CA PHE A 81 -0.91 -11.21 -4.14
C PHE A 81 -1.10 -12.67 -3.75
N ARG A 82 -0.25 -13.53 -4.32
CA ARG A 82 -0.16 -14.94 -4.00
C ARG A 82 1.23 -15.30 -3.52
N VAL A 83 1.33 -16.07 -2.43
CA VAL A 83 2.60 -16.56 -1.88
C VAL A 83 3.36 -17.34 -2.95
N GLY A 84 4.65 -17.04 -3.10
CA GLY A 84 5.54 -17.69 -4.07
C GLY A 84 5.40 -17.18 -5.51
N SER A 85 4.47 -16.26 -5.79
CA SER A 85 4.38 -15.61 -7.11
C SER A 85 5.33 -14.42 -7.19
N ALA A 86 5.82 -14.12 -8.39
CA ALA A 86 6.63 -12.92 -8.62
C ALA A 86 5.79 -11.66 -8.40
N ILE A 87 6.44 -10.62 -7.90
CA ILE A 87 5.83 -9.31 -7.66
C ILE A 87 6.49 -8.29 -8.59
N ALA A 88 5.68 -7.43 -9.20
CA ALA A 88 6.17 -6.26 -9.93
C ALA A 88 6.73 -5.23 -8.93
N GLU A 89 7.99 -5.42 -8.50
CA GLU A 89 8.58 -4.70 -7.36
C GLU A 89 8.71 -3.19 -7.60
N ALA A 90 9.02 -2.78 -8.83
CA ALA A 90 9.19 -1.36 -9.17
C ALA A 90 7.85 -0.62 -9.09
N GLU A 91 6.81 -1.20 -9.66
CA GLU A 91 5.44 -0.71 -9.65
C GLU A 91 4.88 -0.72 -8.21
N LEU A 92 5.16 -1.78 -7.44
CA LEU A 92 4.71 -1.86 -6.05
C LEU A 92 5.36 -0.78 -5.18
N ARG A 93 6.65 -0.53 -5.39
CA ARG A 93 7.38 0.54 -4.72
C ARG A 93 6.75 1.90 -5.02
N GLU A 94 6.30 2.12 -6.25
CA GLU A 94 5.61 3.35 -6.64
C GLU A 94 4.21 3.45 -6.02
N CYS A 95 3.43 2.37 -5.97
CA CYS A 95 2.16 2.32 -5.23
C CYS A 95 2.35 2.69 -3.74
N VAL A 96 3.38 2.12 -3.10
CA VAL A 96 3.74 2.44 -1.71
C VAL A 96 4.13 3.91 -1.58
N ARG A 97 4.96 4.44 -2.48
CA ARG A 97 5.37 5.86 -2.48
C ARG A 97 4.15 6.77 -2.55
N MET A 98 3.27 6.54 -3.52
CA MET A 98 2.04 7.31 -3.72
C MET A 98 1.14 7.26 -2.47
N ALA A 99 0.98 6.09 -1.86
CA ALA A 99 0.22 5.96 -0.62
C ALA A 99 0.85 6.76 0.53
N LEU A 100 2.17 6.69 0.71
CA LEU A 100 2.90 7.41 1.77
C LEU A 100 2.97 8.94 1.55
N THR A 101 2.66 9.42 0.36
CA THR A 101 2.60 10.85 0.03
C THR A 101 1.22 11.36 -0.36
N TYR A 102 0.16 10.56 -0.17
CA TYR A 102 -1.19 10.85 -0.68
C TYR A 102 -1.75 12.22 -0.24
N HIS A 103 -1.41 12.71 0.95
CA HIS A 103 -1.89 13.99 1.47
C HIS A 103 -0.95 15.17 1.16
N LYS A 104 0.17 14.92 0.47
CA LYS A 104 1.05 16.00 0.04
C LYS A 104 0.42 16.74 -1.15
N PRO A 105 0.48 18.08 -1.17
CA PRO A 105 0.13 18.84 -2.35
C PRO A 105 0.98 18.39 -3.54
N SER A 106 0.35 18.15 -4.69
CA SER A 106 1.06 18.06 -5.96
C SER A 106 1.73 19.41 -6.21
N ARG A 107 3.07 19.45 -6.17
CA ARG A 107 3.84 20.61 -6.62
C ARG A 107 4.12 20.50 -8.11
#